data_AF-A0A1Y0EBX3-F1
#
_entry.id   AF-A0A1Y0EBX3-F1
#
_cell.length_a   1.000
_cell.length_b   1.000
_cell.length_c   1.000
_cell.angle_alpha   90.00
_cell.angle_beta   90.00
_cell.angle_gamma   90.00
#
_symmetry.space_group_name_H-M   'P 1'
#
loop_
_entity.id
_entity.type
_entity.pdbx_description
1 polymer ?
#
loop_
_entity_poly.entity_id
_entity_poly.type
_entity_poly.pdbx_seq_one_letter_code
_entity_poly.pdbx_strand_id
1 'polypeptide(L)'
;MQSSVIESWLVPLFVVSLLYVGAFAVTFSVLMPVQRMVLPELANNASILFLPHGVRVLTAWLFGWRAVVLLAPGGLLTHAYLYGTAGFSSGYFFAALFGIFCATSTFWIFAKLGMDFHQEQATMISWREIVLAGSFASVINVAGTSYFYGSDIRSSSAYFIGDLGGLLACMVILMLGFRWMRTART
;
A
#
# COMPACT_ATOMS: atom_id res chain seq x y z
N MET A 1 -14.61 19.23 -20.56
CA MET A 1 -13.46 18.38 -20.98
C MET A 1 -12.22 18.61 -20.12
N GLN A 2 -11.83 19.85 -19.79
CA GLN A 2 -10.75 20.09 -18.80
C GLN A 2 -11.14 19.70 -17.37
N SER A 3 -12.39 19.96 -16.96
CA SER A 3 -12.94 19.53 -15.65
C SER A 3 -12.86 18.01 -15.44
N SER A 4 -13.15 17.23 -16.48
CA SER A 4 -13.15 15.76 -16.39
C SER A 4 -11.74 15.18 -16.20
N VAL A 5 -10.69 15.78 -16.77
CA VAL A 5 -9.30 15.30 -16.57
C VAL A 5 -8.80 15.63 -15.17
N ILE A 6 -9.11 16.83 -14.66
CA ILE A 6 -8.71 17.26 -13.32
C ILE A 6 -9.34 16.33 -12.26
N GLU A 7 -10.65 16.11 -12.34
CA GLU A 7 -11.39 15.28 -11.38
C GLU A 7 -11.03 13.80 -11.49
N SER A 8 -10.82 13.29 -12.71
CA SER A 8 -10.47 11.89 -12.87
C SER A 8 -9.02 11.62 -12.48
N TRP A 9 -8.04 12.46 -12.86
CA TRP A 9 -6.61 12.15 -12.72
C TRP A 9 -5.85 13.00 -11.73
N LEU A 10 -5.92 14.33 -11.84
CA LEU A 10 -5.04 15.20 -11.06
C LEU A 10 -5.40 15.17 -9.58
N VAL A 11 -6.69 15.29 -9.24
CA VAL A 11 -7.12 15.23 -7.84
C VAL A 11 -6.75 13.89 -7.19
N PRO A 12 -7.07 12.71 -7.79
CA PRO A 12 -6.63 11.44 -7.23
C PRO A 12 -5.11 11.30 -7.15
N LEU A 13 -4.35 11.83 -8.12
CA LEU A 13 -2.88 11.75 -8.10
C LEU A 13 -2.32 12.44 -6.87
N PHE A 14 -2.77 13.67 -6.59
CA PHE A 14 -2.36 14.42 -5.41
C PHE A 14 -2.83 13.76 -4.12
N VAL A 15 -4.10 13.34 -4.05
CA VAL A 15 -4.67 12.73 -2.84
C VAL A 15 -3.99 11.40 -2.52
N VAL A 16 -3.86 10.51 -3.50
CA VAL A 16 -3.23 9.19 -3.31
C VAL A 16 -1.76 9.35 -2.94
N SER A 17 -1.03 10.23 -3.64
CA SER A 17 0.39 10.48 -3.32
C SER A 17 0.55 11.04 -1.91
N LEU A 18 -0.30 11.99 -1.49
CA LEU A 18 -0.27 12.55 -0.14
C LEU A 18 -0.64 11.53 0.93
N LEU A 19 -1.68 10.71 0.70
CA LEU A 19 -2.06 9.62 1.60
C LEU A 19 -0.95 8.60 1.75
N TYR A 20 -0.28 8.26 0.65
CA TYR A 20 0.85 7.33 0.67
C TYR A 20 2.03 7.90 1.47
N VAL A 21 2.41 9.15 1.21
CA VAL A 21 3.47 9.85 1.96
C VAL A 21 3.11 9.99 3.43
N GLY A 22 1.85 10.32 3.75
CA GLY A 22 1.36 10.42 5.13
C GLY A 22 1.38 9.08 5.87
N ALA A 23 0.89 8.01 5.23
CA ALA A 23 0.94 6.65 5.77
C ALA A 23 2.39 6.19 6.02
N PHE A 24 3.29 6.53 5.09
CA PHE A 24 4.72 6.30 5.25
C PHE A 24 5.29 7.08 6.44
N ALA A 25 5.02 8.38 6.51
CA ALA A 25 5.51 9.24 7.59
C ALA A 25 5.03 8.75 8.96
N VAL A 26 3.75 8.39 9.11
CA VAL A 26 3.20 7.83 10.35
C VAL A 26 3.89 6.50 10.71
N THR A 27 4.12 5.64 9.71
CA THR A 27 4.77 4.35 9.93
C THR A 27 6.17 4.52 10.50
N PHE A 28 7.01 5.36 9.89
CA PHE A 28 8.40 5.51 10.29
C PHE A 28 8.60 6.46 11.50
N SER A 29 7.77 7.49 11.65
CA SER A 29 7.92 8.49 12.73
C SER A 29 7.13 8.16 14.01
N VAL A 30 6.11 7.31 13.92
CA VAL A 30 5.27 6.96 15.08
C VAL A 30 5.26 5.45 15.33
N LEU A 31 4.83 4.66 14.35
CA LEU A 31 4.58 3.23 14.58
C LEU A 31 5.87 2.45 14.86
N MET A 32 6.93 2.68 14.09
CA MET A 32 8.22 2.02 14.35
C MET A 32 8.84 2.43 15.69
N PRO A 33 8.90 3.72 16.08
CA PRO A 33 9.36 4.10 17.43
C PRO A 33 8.53 3.46 18.56
N VAL A 34 7.21 3.44 18.44
CA VAL A 34 6.34 2.79 19.44
C VAL A 34 6.58 1.28 19.48
N GLN A 35 6.70 0.62 18.32
CA GLN A 35 7.04 -0.80 18.24
C GLN A 35 8.37 -1.10 18.95
N ARG A 36 9.39 -0.24 18.78
CA ARG A 36 10.69 -0.42 19.47
C ARG A 36 10.57 -0.31 20.99
N MET A 37 9.67 0.51 21.50
CA MET A 37 9.45 0.68 22.95
C MET A 37 8.66 -0.49 23.55
N VAL A 38 7.63 -0.96 22.85
CA VAL A 38 6.68 -1.97 23.38
C VAL A 38 7.12 -3.40 23.05
N LEU A 39 7.76 -3.60 21.90
CA LEU A 39 8.19 -4.89 21.35
C LEU A 39 9.66 -4.81 20.91
N PRO A 40 10.61 -4.62 21.83
CA PRO A 40 12.03 -4.41 21.52
C PRO A 40 12.67 -5.59 20.75
N GLU A 41 12.18 -6.81 20.97
CA GLU A 41 12.54 -8.02 20.21
C GLU A 41 12.32 -7.85 18.69
N LEU A 42 11.40 -6.96 18.28
CA LEU A 42 11.04 -6.67 16.89
C LEU A 42 11.57 -5.31 16.41
N ALA A 43 12.43 -4.64 17.18
CA ALA A 43 12.91 -3.29 16.90
C ALA A 43 13.71 -3.13 15.60
N ASN A 44 14.42 -4.21 15.21
CA ASN A 44 15.25 -4.28 14.01
C ASN A 44 14.52 -4.89 12.81
N ASN A 45 13.24 -5.25 12.97
CA ASN A 45 12.42 -5.80 11.89
C ASN A 45 11.60 -4.69 11.21
N ALA A 46 10.93 -5.05 10.11
CA ALA A 46 9.93 -4.20 9.49
C ALA A 46 8.82 -3.78 10.49
N SER A 47 8.14 -2.67 10.19
CA SER A 47 6.96 -2.26 10.96
C SER A 47 5.87 -3.34 10.86
N ILE A 48 5.33 -3.78 12.00
CA ILE A 48 4.17 -4.70 12.07
C ILE A 48 2.93 -4.05 11.46
N LEU A 49 2.87 -2.72 11.47
CA LEU A 49 1.81 -1.94 10.84
C LEU A 49 2.44 -1.10 9.72
N PHE A 50 2.69 -1.71 8.57
CA PHE A 50 3.19 -1.01 7.40
C PHE A 50 2.03 -0.41 6.59
N LEU A 51 1.53 0.74 7.05
CA LEU A 51 0.37 1.43 6.46
C LEU A 51 0.47 1.70 4.94
N PRO A 52 1.66 1.97 4.34
CA PRO A 52 1.75 2.18 2.90
C PRO A 52 1.20 1.03 2.07
N HIS A 53 1.28 -0.22 2.56
CA HIS A 53 0.68 -1.36 1.86
C HIS A 53 -0.84 -1.25 1.76
N GLY A 54 -1.51 -0.87 2.84
CA GLY A 54 -2.95 -0.63 2.83
C GLY A 54 -3.34 0.42 1.80
N VAL A 55 -2.58 1.51 1.69
CA VAL A 55 -2.81 2.55 0.68
C VAL A 55 -2.66 1.99 -0.74
N ARG A 56 -1.64 1.16 -1.01
CA ARG A 56 -1.43 0.53 -2.33
C ARG A 56 -2.63 -0.33 -2.73
N VAL A 57 -3.07 -1.21 -1.82
CA VAL A 57 -4.18 -2.15 -2.05
C VAL A 57 -5.49 -1.41 -2.27
N LEU A 58 -5.82 -0.46 -1.39
CA LEU A 58 -7.07 0.31 -1.49
C LEU A 58 -7.10 1.20 -2.73
N THR A 59 -5.94 1.76 -3.12
CA THR A 59 -5.84 2.55 -4.36
C THR A 59 -6.03 1.66 -5.60
N ALA A 60 -5.37 0.50 -5.66
CA ALA A 60 -5.57 -0.46 -6.74
C ALA A 60 -7.01 -0.94 -6.83
N TRP A 61 -7.65 -1.16 -5.68
CA TRP A 61 -9.05 -1.53 -5.61
C TRP A 61 -10.00 -0.43 -6.13
N LEU A 62 -9.76 0.84 -5.78
CA LEU A 62 -10.60 1.98 -6.20
C LEU A 62 -10.35 2.44 -7.64
N PHE A 63 -9.10 2.40 -8.10
CA PHE A 63 -8.67 3.04 -9.35
C PHE A 63 -8.15 2.04 -10.40
N GLY A 64 -8.13 0.74 -10.08
CA GLY A 64 -7.63 -0.31 -10.97
C GLY A 64 -6.20 -0.06 -11.42
N TRP A 65 -5.95 -0.23 -12.73
CA TRP A 65 -4.63 -0.02 -13.34
C TRP A 65 -4.03 1.37 -13.10
N ARG A 66 -4.90 2.38 -12.93
CA ARG A 66 -4.50 3.78 -12.76
C ARG A 66 -3.72 3.98 -11.47
N ALA A 67 -3.93 3.11 -10.47
CA ALA A 67 -3.24 3.14 -9.18
C ALA A 67 -1.72 3.22 -9.31
N VAL A 68 -1.13 2.57 -10.31
CA VAL A 68 0.30 2.66 -10.62
C VAL A 68 0.74 4.11 -10.76
N VAL A 69 0.05 4.87 -11.62
CA VAL A 69 0.39 6.27 -11.91
C VAL A 69 0.10 7.14 -10.70
N LEU A 70 -1.00 6.88 -9.99
CA LEU A 70 -1.40 7.65 -8.81
C LEU A 70 -0.46 7.46 -7.61
N LEU A 71 0.12 6.26 -7.46
CA LEU A 71 1.05 5.92 -6.38
C LEU A 71 2.49 6.31 -6.70
N ALA A 72 2.88 6.37 -7.97
CA ALA A 72 4.28 6.54 -8.36
C ALA A 72 4.97 7.77 -7.73
N PRO A 73 4.38 8.98 -7.68
CA PRO A 73 5.05 10.13 -7.09
C PRO A 73 5.33 9.93 -5.60
N GLY A 74 4.32 9.53 -4.81
CA GLY A 74 4.49 9.27 -3.38
C GLY A 74 5.41 8.07 -3.10
N GLY A 75 5.30 7.00 -3.89
CA GLY A 75 6.13 5.81 -3.79
C GLY A 75 7.61 6.10 -4.05
N LEU A 76 7.92 6.78 -5.15
CA LEU A 76 9.29 7.13 -5.50
C LEU A 76 9.89 8.18 -4.57
N LEU A 77 9.09 9.15 -4.11
CA LEU A 77 9.55 10.19 -3.17
C LEU A 77 9.96 9.57 -1.82
N THR A 78 9.11 8.70 -1.25
CA THR A 78 9.42 8.03 0.02
C THR A 78 10.56 7.03 -0.11
N HIS A 79 10.68 6.36 -1.27
CA HIS A 79 11.83 5.51 -1.58
C HIS A 79 13.13 6.32 -1.66
N ALA A 80 13.12 7.44 -2.38
CA ALA A 80 14.26 8.35 -2.46
C ALA A 80 14.62 8.93 -1.07
N TYR A 81 13.64 9.17 -0.21
CA TYR A 81 13.88 9.59 1.18
C TYR A 81 14.61 8.51 2.00
N LEU A 82 14.24 7.23 1.86
CA LEU A 82 14.87 6.14 2.61
C LEU A 82 16.30 5.84 2.15
N TYR A 83 16.52 5.83 0.84
CA TYR A 83 17.74 5.28 0.24
C TYR A 83 18.63 6.31 -0.44
N GLY A 84 18.21 7.58 -0.50
CA GLY A 84 18.95 8.64 -1.18
C GLY A 84 19.29 8.28 -2.62
N THR A 85 20.50 8.61 -3.05
CA THR A 85 21.00 8.28 -4.40
C THR A 85 21.17 6.77 -4.61
N ALA A 86 21.48 6.00 -3.56
CA ALA A 86 21.59 4.54 -3.64
C ALA A 86 20.26 3.88 -4.02
N GLY A 87 19.14 4.54 -3.69
CA GLY A 87 17.79 4.12 -4.07
C GLY A 87 17.55 4.00 -5.58
N PHE A 88 18.36 4.68 -6.40
CA PHE A 88 18.27 4.65 -7.86
C PHE A 88 19.26 3.70 -8.52
N SER A 89 20.03 2.93 -7.73
CA SER A 89 20.70 1.74 -8.26
C SER A 89 19.65 0.74 -8.78
N SER A 90 20.01 -0.09 -9.75
CA SER A 90 19.07 -0.96 -10.46
C SER A 90 18.24 -1.83 -9.49
N GLY A 91 18.89 -2.46 -8.51
CA GLY A 91 18.20 -3.32 -7.53
C GLY A 91 17.16 -2.55 -6.71
N TYR A 92 17.57 -1.47 -6.05
CA TYR A 92 16.67 -0.69 -5.20
C TYR A 92 15.52 -0.05 -5.99
N PHE A 93 15.81 0.40 -7.21
CA PHE A 93 14.80 0.98 -8.08
C PHE A 93 13.74 -0.06 -8.47
N PHE A 94 14.15 -1.27 -8.89
CA PHE A 94 13.19 -2.34 -9.20
C PHE A 94 12.40 -2.79 -7.97
N ALA A 95 13.01 -2.84 -6.79
CA ALA A 95 12.28 -3.11 -5.56
C ALA A 95 11.16 -2.07 -5.30
N ALA A 96 11.43 -0.79 -5.53
CA ALA A 96 10.44 0.27 -5.42
C ALA A 96 9.29 0.08 -6.42
N LEU A 97 9.61 -0.29 -7.67
CA LEU A 97 8.60 -0.58 -8.68
C LEU A 97 7.71 -1.75 -8.26
N PHE A 98 8.27 -2.85 -7.75
CA PHE A 98 7.47 -3.97 -7.23
C PHE A 98 6.48 -3.50 -6.16
N GLY A 99 6.89 -2.61 -5.26
CA GLY A 99 5.98 -2.01 -4.29
C GLY A 99 4.85 -1.18 -4.92
N ILE A 100 5.07 -0.52 -6.05
CA ILE A 100 4.05 0.27 -6.76
C ILE A 100 3.08 -0.64 -7.54
N PHE A 101 3.59 -1.68 -8.19
CA PHE A 101 2.80 -2.53 -9.08
C PHE A 101 2.10 -3.71 -8.40
N CYS A 102 2.60 -4.19 -7.25
CA CYS A 102 2.16 -5.46 -6.65
C CYS A 102 0.64 -5.58 -6.47
N ALA A 103 -0.02 -4.54 -5.97
CA ALA A 103 -1.45 -4.51 -5.74
C ALA A 103 -2.22 -4.55 -7.06
N THR A 104 -1.85 -3.68 -7.99
CA THR A 104 -2.45 -3.62 -9.34
C THR A 104 -2.31 -4.94 -10.09
N SER A 105 -1.12 -5.55 -10.05
CA SER A 105 -0.87 -6.86 -10.66
C SER A 105 -1.76 -7.94 -10.06
N THR A 106 -1.99 -7.91 -8.74
CA THR A 106 -2.87 -8.88 -8.07
C THR A 106 -4.31 -8.76 -8.54
N PHE A 107 -4.87 -7.55 -8.55
CA PHE A 107 -6.25 -7.33 -9.03
C PHE A 107 -6.39 -7.70 -10.51
N TRP A 108 -5.37 -7.44 -11.32
CA TRP A 108 -5.36 -7.86 -12.73
C TRP A 108 -5.33 -9.40 -12.89
N ILE A 109 -4.51 -10.11 -12.11
CA ILE A 109 -4.44 -11.58 -12.11
C ILE A 109 -5.80 -12.16 -11.69
N PHE A 110 -6.40 -11.65 -10.63
CA PHE A 110 -7.71 -12.12 -10.17
C PHE A 110 -8.82 -11.88 -11.20
N ALA A 111 -8.86 -10.70 -11.83
CA ALA A 111 -9.79 -10.44 -12.92
C ALA A 111 -9.61 -11.43 -14.08
N LYS A 112 -8.36 -11.79 -14.44
CA LYS A 112 -8.08 -12.82 -15.46
C LYS A 112 -8.52 -14.23 -15.07
N LEU A 113 -8.59 -14.53 -13.78
CA LEU A 113 -9.08 -15.80 -13.24
C LEU A 113 -10.62 -15.81 -13.05
N GLY A 114 -11.33 -14.76 -13.48
CA GLY A 114 -12.78 -14.66 -13.33
C GLY A 114 -13.23 -14.15 -11.96
N MET A 115 -12.31 -13.65 -11.14
CA MET A 115 -12.56 -13.06 -9.82
C MET A 115 -12.38 -11.54 -9.90
N ASP A 116 -13.31 -10.84 -10.55
CA ASP A 116 -13.21 -9.37 -10.67
C ASP A 116 -13.70 -8.68 -9.40
N PHE A 117 -12.76 -8.12 -8.64
CA PHE A 117 -13.01 -7.40 -7.39
C PHE A 117 -13.03 -5.87 -7.55
N HIS A 118 -13.02 -5.35 -8.78
CA HIS A 118 -13.06 -3.91 -9.01
C HIS A 118 -14.41 -3.29 -8.64
N GLN A 119 -14.35 -2.06 -8.09
CA GLN A 119 -15.51 -1.32 -7.60
C GLN A 119 -16.60 -1.09 -8.67
N GLU A 120 -16.23 -1.01 -9.95
CA GLU A 120 -17.18 -0.73 -11.04
C GLU A 120 -18.17 -1.87 -11.31
N GLN A 121 -17.90 -3.09 -10.85
CA GLN A 121 -18.74 -4.28 -11.09
C GLN A 121 -19.30 -4.92 -9.82
N ALA A 122 -18.74 -4.63 -8.65
CA ALA A 122 -19.16 -5.25 -7.39
C ALA A 122 -20.37 -4.53 -6.76
N THR A 123 -21.55 -5.15 -6.79
CA THR A 123 -22.77 -4.67 -6.12
C THR A 123 -22.68 -4.70 -4.59
N MET A 124 -21.79 -5.53 -4.03
CA MET A 124 -21.51 -5.64 -2.60
C MET A 124 -20.02 -5.94 -2.41
N ILE A 125 -19.29 -5.03 -1.74
CA ILE A 125 -17.86 -5.17 -1.50
C ILE A 125 -17.64 -6.03 -0.27
N SER A 126 -16.99 -7.19 -0.42
CA SER A 126 -16.59 -7.99 0.74
C SER A 126 -15.20 -7.56 1.19
N TRP A 127 -15.10 -7.06 2.43
CA TRP A 127 -13.79 -6.76 3.06
C TRP A 127 -12.82 -7.95 2.99
N ARG A 128 -13.34 -9.18 2.88
CA ARG A 128 -12.56 -10.42 2.74
C ARG A 128 -11.81 -10.46 1.40
N GLU A 129 -12.38 -9.95 0.34
CA GLU A 129 -11.75 -9.90 -1.00
C GLU A 129 -10.59 -8.91 -1.01
N ILE A 130 -10.76 -7.76 -0.36
CA ILE A 130 -9.69 -6.76 -0.20
C ILE A 130 -8.53 -7.35 0.60
N VAL A 131 -8.82 -8.07 1.70
CA VAL A 131 -7.79 -8.76 2.49
C VAL A 131 -7.10 -9.86 1.69
N LEU A 132 -7.85 -10.64 0.92
CA LEU A 132 -7.30 -11.68 0.05
C LEU A 132 -6.37 -11.09 -1.01
N ALA A 133 -6.85 -10.10 -1.77
CA ALA A 133 -6.05 -9.41 -2.77
C ALA A 133 -4.82 -8.72 -2.15
N GLY A 134 -4.99 -8.09 -1.00
CA GLY A 134 -3.87 -7.48 -0.28
C GLY A 134 -2.84 -8.48 0.22
N SER A 135 -3.25 -9.70 0.57
CA SER A 135 -2.34 -10.78 0.96
C SER A 135 -1.50 -11.25 -0.22
N PHE A 136 -2.12 -11.48 -1.38
CA PHE A 136 -1.41 -11.84 -2.62
C PHE A 136 -0.51 -10.70 -3.11
N ALA A 137 -0.96 -9.45 -3.00
CA ALA A 137 -0.15 -8.29 -3.30
C ALA A 137 1.10 -8.22 -2.42
N SER A 138 0.99 -8.59 -1.15
CA SER A 138 2.15 -8.69 -0.26
C SER A 138 3.11 -9.79 -0.69
N VAL A 139 2.62 -10.97 -1.12
CA VAL A 139 3.48 -12.02 -1.67
C VAL A 139 4.30 -11.52 -2.87
N ILE A 140 3.66 -10.81 -3.81
CA ILE A 140 4.35 -10.22 -4.96
C ILE A 140 5.37 -9.17 -4.52
N ASN A 141 4.98 -8.29 -3.59
CA ASN A 141 5.86 -7.25 -3.03
C ASN A 141 7.10 -7.87 -2.38
N VAL A 142 6.90 -8.81 -1.45
CA VAL A 142 7.96 -9.50 -0.71
C VAL A 142 8.86 -10.28 -1.66
N ALA A 143 8.30 -11.02 -2.63
CA ALA A 143 9.12 -11.73 -3.62
C ALA A 143 10.06 -10.78 -4.38
N GLY A 144 9.55 -9.63 -4.82
CA GLY A 144 10.36 -8.61 -5.50
C GLY A 144 11.40 -7.99 -4.58
N THR A 145 10.98 -7.48 -3.42
CA THR A 145 11.89 -6.81 -2.49
C THR A 145 12.95 -7.75 -1.96
N SER A 146 12.62 -9.00 -1.66
CA SER A 146 13.61 -9.96 -1.15
C SER A 146 14.64 -10.35 -2.20
N TYR A 147 14.23 -10.50 -3.46
CA TYR A 147 15.14 -10.73 -4.57
C TYR A 147 16.10 -9.54 -4.78
N PHE A 148 15.57 -8.32 -4.82
CA PHE A 148 16.38 -7.14 -5.14
C PHE A 148 17.18 -6.57 -3.97
N TYR A 149 16.68 -6.66 -2.73
CA TYR A 149 17.40 -6.25 -1.53
C TYR A 149 18.32 -7.35 -0.98
N GLY A 150 18.21 -8.60 -1.47
CA GLY A 150 18.92 -9.74 -0.90
C GLY A 150 18.45 -10.04 0.54
N SER A 151 17.15 -9.86 0.80
CA SER A 151 16.59 -10.03 2.15
C SER A 151 16.56 -11.50 2.57
N ASP A 152 16.85 -11.75 3.84
CA ASP A 152 16.71 -13.08 4.43
C ASP A 152 15.24 -13.44 4.71
N ILE A 153 14.98 -14.70 5.07
CA ILE A 153 13.62 -15.19 5.33
C ILE A 153 12.96 -14.46 6.50
N ARG A 154 13.74 -14.03 7.49
CA ARG A 154 13.24 -13.27 8.65
C ARG A 154 12.72 -11.91 8.23
N SER A 155 13.51 -11.15 7.46
CA SER A 155 13.11 -9.83 6.96
C SER A 155 11.91 -9.93 6.01
N SER A 156 11.93 -10.93 5.14
CA SER A 156 10.82 -11.23 4.21
C SER A 156 9.51 -11.51 4.95
N SER A 157 9.58 -12.32 6.02
CA SER A 157 8.42 -12.63 6.85
C SER A 157 7.92 -11.39 7.60
N ALA A 158 8.83 -10.54 8.09
CA ALA A 158 8.47 -9.30 8.74
C ALA A 158 7.77 -8.32 7.77
N TYR A 159 8.24 -8.21 6.52
CA TYR A 159 7.56 -7.42 5.49
C TYR A 159 6.15 -7.94 5.22
N PHE A 160 5.98 -9.25 5.08
CA PHE A 160 4.66 -9.86 4.86
C PHE A 160 3.68 -9.57 6.02
N ILE A 161 4.13 -9.77 7.26
CA ILE A 161 3.32 -9.48 8.46
C ILE A 161 2.99 -7.98 8.53
N GLY A 162 3.98 -7.13 8.26
CA GLY A 162 3.84 -5.69 8.23
C GLY A 162 2.78 -5.21 7.23
N ASP A 163 2.81 -5.78 6.02
CA ASP A 163 1.85 -5.50 4.95
C ASP A 163 0.43 -5.89 5.36
N LEU A 164 0.23 -7.09 5.90
CA LEU A 164 -1.09 -7.54 6.37
C LEU A 164 -1.63 -6.68 7.52
N GLY A 165 -0.79 -6.39 8.52
CA GLY A 165 -1.16 -5.54 9.64
C GLY A 165 -1.49 -4.12 9.20
N GLY A 166 -0.69 -3.57 8.27
CA GLY A 166 -0.91 -2.26 7.68
C GLY A 166 -2.22 -2.18 6.90
N LEU A 167 -2.54 -3.20 6.09
CA LEU A 167 -3.80 -3.27 5.37
C LEU A 167 -5.00 -3.29 6.31
N LEU A 168 -5.00 -4.18 7.31
CA LEU A 168 -6.09 -4.28 8.28
C LEU A 168 -6.27 -2.97 9.05
N ALA A 169 -5.17 -2.34 9.47
CA ALA A 169 -5.21 -1.04 10.14
C ALA A 169 -5.83 0.05 9.25
N CYS A 170 -5.44 0.14 7.98
CA CYS A 170 -6.03 1.08 7.03
C CYS A 170 -7.55 0.86 6.87
N MET A 171 -7.98 -0.40 6.78
CA MET A 171 -9.42 -0.72 6.67
C MET A 171 -10.20 -0.32 7.92
N VAL A 172 -9.64 -0.55 9.11
CA VAL A 172 -10.25 -0.10 10.38
C VAL A 172 -10.31 1.43 10.45
N ILE A 173 -9.24 2.14 10.10
CA ILE A 173 -9.21 3.61 10.06
C ILE A 173 -10.30 4.14 9.13
N LEU A 174 -10.42 3.58 7.92
CA LEU A 174 -11.48 3.96 6.98
C LEU A 174 -12.87 3.69 7.53
N MET A 175 -13.09 2.51 8.13
CA MET A 175 -14.37 2.16 8.75
C MET A 175 -14.77 3.16 9.83
N LEU A 176 -13.84 3.50 10.73
CA LEU A 176 -14.07 4.47 11.79
C LEU A 176 -14.34 5.86 11.22
N GLY A 177 -13.58 6.28 10.20
CA GLY A 177 -13.81 7.54 9.48
C GLY A 177 -15.20 7.62 8.87
N PHE A 178 -15.63 6.59 8.13
CA PHE A 178 -16.97 6.53 7.55
C PHE A 178 -18.08 6.53 8.62
N ARG A 179 -17.88 5.80 9.72
CA ARG A 179 -18.83 5.78 10.84
C ARG A 179 -18.96 7.17 11.48
N TRP A 180 -17.84 7.86 11.70
CA TRP A 180 -17.86 9.21 12.27
C TRP A 180 -18.54 10.21 11.35
N MET A 181 -18.23 10.20 10.05
CA MET A 181 -18.90 11.05 9.06
C MET A 181 -20.41 10.79 8.97
N ARG A 182 -20.86 9.55 9.13
CA ARG A 182 -22.29 9.21 9.16
C ARG A 182 -22.97 9.78 10.40
N THR A 183 -22.29 9.71 11.56
CA THR A 183 -22.81 10.21 12.84
C THR A 183 -22.82 11.74 12.90
N ALA A 184 -21.86 12.40 12.26
CA ALA A 184 -21.80 13.87 12.21
C ALA A 184 -22.81 14.51 11.23
N ARG A 185 -23.45 13.71 10.37
CA ARG A 185 -24.50 14.13 9.42
C ARG A 185 -25.93 13.90 9.96
N THR A 186 -26.07 13.25 11.12
CA THR A 186 -27.32 13.05 11.85
C THR A 186 -27.37 13.96 13.05
#